data_AF-A0A1Q5ZSA4-F1
#
_entry.id   AF-A0A1Q5ZSA4-F1
#
_cell.length_a   1.000
_cell.length_b   1.000
_cell.length_c   1.000
_cell.angle_alpha   90.00
_cell.angle_beta   90.00
_cell.angle_gamma   90.00
#
_symmetry.space_group_name_H-M   'P 1'
#
loop_
_entity.id
_entity.type
_entity.pdbx_description
1 polymer ?
#
loop_
_entity_poly.entity_id
_entity_poly.type
_entity_poly.pdbx_seq_one_letter_code
_entity_poly.pdbx_strand_id
1 'polypeptide(L)'
;MESFGGYIKRLRIIHGLNQTELAAKVGLDSGGLSKVENGRKILKENKLKSLAKALEVDITELTIEYLSQKFAEDCFKYQCPESVFQLAQEKAKYYKSTKVKQGNLNL
;
A
#
# COMPACT_ATOMS: atom_id res chain seq x y z
N MET A 1 -1.07 15.68 4.09
CA MET A 1 -0.78 14.22 4.06
C MET A 1 0.03 13.95 2.81
N GLU A 2 1.07 13.14 2.89
CA GLU A 2 1.89 12.80 1.71
C GLU A 2 1.21 11.67 0.92
N SER A 3 1.40 11.61 -0.40
CA SER A 3 0.91 10.49 -1.20
C SER A 3 1.81 9.27 -1.04
N PHE A 4 1.31 8.07 -1.32
CA PHE A 4 2.14 6.85 -1.31
C PHE A 4 3.41 6.98 -2.18
N GLY A 5 3.34 7.67 -3.32
CA GLY A 5 4.52 7.97 -4.15
C GLY A 5 5.53 8.90 -3.46
N GLY A 6 5.02 9.94 -2.78
CA GLY A 6 5.84 10.83 -1.95
C GLY A 6 6.53 10.09 -0.81
N TYR A 7 5.82 9.18 -0.16
CA TYR A 7 6.34 8.29 0.88
C TYR A 7 7.51 7.44 0.40
N ILE A 8 7.35 6.78 -0.74
CA ILE A 8 8.43 6.02 -1.38
C ILE A 8 9.64 6.91 -1.69
N LYS A 9 9.40 8.09 -2.27
CA LYS A 9 10.46 9.03 -2.63
C LYS A 9 11.26 9.48 -1.41
N ARG A 10 10.58 9.80 -0.30
CA ARG A 10 11.21 10.21 0.94
C ARG A 10 12.08 9.10 1.52
N LEU A 11 11.56 7.88 1.63
CA LEU A 11 12.32 6.72 2.08
C LEU A 11 13.53 6.46 1.18
N ARG A 12 13.35 6.49 -0.14
CA ARG A 12 14.44 6.30 -1.09
C ARG A 12 15.60 7.27 -0.83
N ILE A 13 15.31 8.54 -0.58
CA ILE A 13 16.31 9.58 -0.28
C ILE A 13 16.99 9.31 1.06
N ILE A 14 16.24 8.92 2.10
CA ILE A 14 16.80 8.57 3.42
C ILE A 14 17.79 7.41 3.31
N HIS A 15 17.49 6.41 2.47
CA HIS A 15 18.38 5.27 2.20
C HIS A 15 19.49 5.57 1.18
N GLY A 16 19.64 6.83 0.74
CA GLY A 16 20.70 7.25 -0.17
C GLY A 16 20.61 6.65 -1.58
N LEU A 17 19.43 6.13 -1.97
CA LEU A 17 19.23 5.46 -3.25
C LEU A 17 18.81 6.45 -4.34
N ASN A 18 19.37 6.28 -5.55
CA ASN A 18 18.83 6.89 -6.74
C ASN A 18 17.66 6.08 -7.32
N GLN A 19 16.92 6.65 -8.28
CA GLN A 19 15.74 6.00 -8.85
C GLN A 19 16.08 4.70 -9.58
N THR A 20 17.23 4.62 -10.25
CA THR A 20 17.67 3.41 -10.96
C THR A 20 17.99 2.28 -9.99
N GLU A 21 18.63 2.59 -8.86
CA GLU A 21 18.99 1.61 -7.83
C GLU A 21 17.74 1.03 -7.15
N LEU A 22 16.80 1.88 -6.73
CA LEU A 22 15.56 1.38 -6.14
C LEU A 22 14.73 0.61 -7.17
N ALA A 23 14.64 1.10 -8.41
CA ALA A 23 13.90 0.42 -9.47
C ALA A 23 14.46 -0.99 -9.73
N ALA A 24 15.78 -1.13 -9.82
CA ALA A 24 16.44 -2.42 -9.96
C ALA A 24 16.12 -3.37 -8.80
N LYS A 25 16.19 -2.91 -7.54
CA LYS A 25 15.86 -3.72 -6.35
C LYS A 25 14.40 -4.18 -6.32
N VAL A 26 13.48 -3.36 -6.82
CA VAL A 26 12.03 -3.66 -6.85
C VAL A 26 11.64 -4.47 -8.09
N GLY A 27 12.51 -4.53 -9.10
CA GLY A 27 12.22 -5.12 -10.41
C GLY A 27 11.25 -4.26 -11.22
N LEU A 28 11.57 -2.96 -11.31
CA LEU A 28 10.95 -1.94 -12.15
C LEU A 28 12.02 -1.31 -13.03
N ASP A 29 11.61 -0.63 -14.10
CA ASP A 29 12.48 0.33 -14.78
C ASP A 29 12.46 1.69 -14.05
N SER A 30 13.51 2.49 -14.25
CA SER A 30 13.66 3.81 -13.60
C SER A 30 12.51 4.77 -13.92
N GLY A 31 11.98 4.73 -15.14
CA GLY A 31 10.81 5.52 -15.55
C GLY A 31 9.52 5.06 -14.84
N GLY A 32 9.40 3.76 -14.60
CA GLY A 32 8.32 3.12 -13.86
C GLY A 32 8.32 3.57 -12.40
N LEU A 33 9.48 3.56 -11.75
CA LEU A 33 9.62 4.08 -10.38
C LEU A 33 9.33 5.59 -10.33
N SER A 34 9.88 6.38 -11.25
CA SER A 34 9.62 7.83 -11.30
C SER A 34 8.13 8.14 -11.45
N LYS A 35 7.40 7.40 -12.28
CA LYS A 35 5.93 7.55 -12.38
C LYS A 35 5.22 7.17 -11.08
N VAL A 36 5.69 6.16 -10.35
CA VAL A 36 5.13 5.78 -9.04
C VAL A 36 5.36 6.89 -8.03
N GLU A 37 6.59 7.40 -7.90
CA GLU A 37 6.95 8.47 -6.94
C GLU A 37 6.16 9.76 -7.18
N ASN A 38 5.81 10.04 -8.43
CA ASN A 38 5.03 11.22 -8.81
C ASN A 38 3.52 10.95 -8.93
N GLY A 39 3.02 9.79 -8.49
CA GLY A 39 1.59 9.47 -8.52
C GLY A 39 0.99 9.26 -9.91
N ARG A 40 1.81 9.16 -10.96
CA ARG A 40 1.38 8.93 -12.35
C ARG A 40 1.15 7.46 -12.69
N LYS A 41 1.57 6.54 -11.79
CA LYS A 41 1.41 5.09 -11.95
C LYS A 41 1.20 4.45 -10.59
N ILE A 42 0.18 3.60 -10.49
CA ILE A 42 -0.08 2.80 -9.29
C ILE A 42 0.93 1.64 -9.24
N LEU A 43 1.58 1.47 -8.09
CA LEU A 43 2.43 0.31 -7.83
C LEU A 43 1.56 -0.96 -7.72
N LYS A 44 1.99 -2.05 -8.35
CA LYS A 44 1.31 -3.34 -8.22
C LYS A 44 1.58 -3.93 -6.82
N GLU A 45 0.56 -4.53 -6.21
CA GLU A 45 0.64 -5.14 -4.88
C GLU A 45 1.77 -6.18 -4.75
N ASN A 46 2.02 -6.95 -5.82
CA ASN A 46 3.09 -7.94 -5.86
C ASN A 46 4.51 -7.35 -5.74
N LYS A 47 4.66 -6.02 -5.87
CA LYS A 47 5.92 -5.29 -5.69
C LYS A 47 6.10 -4.75 -4.27
N LEU A 48 5.09 -4.81 -3.39
CA LEU A 48 5.19 -4.29 -2.02
C LEU A 48 6.27 -5.01 -1.22
N LYS A 49 6.38 -6.33 -1.36
CA LYS A 49 7.39 -7.11 -0.62
C LYS A 49 8.82 -6.77 -1.04
N SER A 50 9.07 -6.59 -2.35
CA SER A 50 10.39 -6.18 -2.84
C SER A 50 10.70 -4.73 -2.49
N LEU A 51 9.71 -3.85 -2.51
CA LEU A 51 9.82 -2.45 -2.10
C LEU A 51 10.14 -2.32 -0.61
N ALA A 52 9.43 -3.03 0.26
CA ALA A 52 9.69 -3.06 1.70
C ALA A 52 11.12 -3.51 2.00
N LYS A 53 11.56 -4.59 1.34
CA LYS A 53 12.95 -5.08 1.48
C LYS A 53 13.98 -4.06 0.96
N ALA A 54 13.71 -3.40 -0.15
CA ALA A 54 14.65 -2.45 -0.76
C ALA A 54 14.80 -1.16 0.04
N LEU A 55 13.73 -0.75 0.72
CA LEU A 55 13.68 0.44 1.58
C LEU A 55 13.86 0.10 3.07
N GLU A 56 14.12 -1.16 3.41
CA GLU A 56 14.31 -1.62 4.80
C GLU A 56 13.20 -1.18 5.76
N VAL A 57 11.95 -1.14 5.26
CA VAL A 57 10.75 -0.82 6.05
C VAL A 57 9.92 -2.07 6.32
N ASP A 58 9.16 -2.04 7.41
CA ASP A 58 8.24 -3.12 7.73
C ASP A 58 7.16 -3.26 6.63
N ILE A 59 6.92 -4.51 6.20
CA ILE A 59 5.96 -4.78 5.13
C ILE A 59 4.53 -4.43 5.55
N THR A 60 4.20 -4.53 6.83
CA THR A 60 2.89 -4.18 7.38
C THR A 60 2.68 -2.68 7.30
N GLU A 61 3.67 -1.89 7.73
CA GLU A 61 3.63 -0.42 7.64
C GLU A 61 3.47 0.04 6.18
N LEU A 62 4.29 -0.49 5.27
CA LEU A 62 4.18 -0.16 3.84
C LEU A 62 2.82 -0.55 3.25
N THR A 63 2.27 -1.68 3.69
CA THR A 63 0.97 -2.17 3.24
C THR A 63 -0.17 -1.31 3.77
N ILE A 64 -0.06 -0.79 4.99
CA ILE A 64 -1.02 0.17 5.56
C ILE A 64 -1.04 1.43 4.70
N GLU A 65 0.12 2.02 4.39
CA GLU A 65 0.23 3.21 3.54
C GLU A 65 -0.29 2.98 2.12
N TYR A 66 -0.01 1.81 1.54
CA TYR A 66 -0.52 1.44 0.21
C TYR A 66 -2.05 1.33 0.19
N LEU A 67 -2.62 0.60 1.16
CA LEU A 67 -4.07 0.35 1.21
C LEU A 67 -4.84 1.60 1.62
N SER A 68 -4.29 2.43 2.52
CA SER A 68 -4.91 3.68 2.94
C SER A 68 -5.04 4.65 1.76
N GLN A 69 -3.99 4.81 0.96
CA GLN A 69 -4.01 5.62 -0.26
C GLN A 69 -5.06 5.11 -1.25
N LYS A 70 -5.06 3.81 -1.56
CA LYS A 70 -6.02 3.19 -2.49
C LYS A 70 -7.46 3.38 -2.03
N PHE A 71 -7.71 3.16 -0.74
CA PHE A 71 -9.02 3.35 -0.15
C PHE A 71 -9.45 4.83 -0.20
N ALA A 72 -8.55 5.77 0.11
CA ALA A 72 -8.85 7.19 0.03
C ALA A 72 -9.16 7.65 -1.40
N GLU A 73 -8.41 7.17 -2.40
CA GLU A 73 -8.65 7.44 -3.82
C GLU A 73 -10.02 6.92 -4.27
N ASP A 74 -10.38 5.69 -3.90
CA ASP A 74 -11.69 5.12 -4.20
C ASP A 74 -12.80 5.92 -3.51
N CYS A 75 -12.64 6.24 -2.22
CA CYS A 75 -13.61 7.04 -1.48
C CYS A 75 -13.80 8.43 -2.10
N PHE A 76 -12.72 9.07 -2.55
CA PHE A 76 -12.80 10.35 -3.24
C PHE A 76 -13.52 10.23 -4.59
N LYS A 77 -13.16 9.23 -5.40
CA LYS A 77 -13.76 8.96 -6.71
C LYS A 77 -15.26 8.72 -6.63
N TYR A 78 -15.71 7.96 -5.63
CA TYR A 78 -17.12 7.60 -5.45
C TYR A 78 -17.87 8.52 -4.49
N GLN A 79 -17.22 9.59 -4.00
CA GLN A 79 -17.81 10.55 -3.05
C GLN A 79 -18.45 9.85 -1.85
N CYS A 80 -17.73 8.90 -1.26
CA CYS A 80 -18.26 8.06 -0.20
C CYS A 80 -18.68 8.91 1.02
N PRO A 81 -19.94 8.80 1.49
CA PRO A 81 -20.35 9.41 2.75
C PRO A 81 -19.76 8.66 3.95
N GLU A 82 -19.76 9.30 5.12
CA GLU A 82 -19.24 8.74 6.38
C GLU A 82 -19.83 7.34 6.70
N SER A 83 -21.10 7.11 6.35
CA SER A 83 -21.78 5.83 6.57
C SER A 83 -21.12 4.65 5.85
N VAL A 84 -20.42 4.88 4.73
CA VAL A 84 -19.65 3.83 4.04
C VAL A 84 -18.47 3.35 4.89
N PHE A 85 -17.78 4.27 5.58
CA PHE A 85 -16.66 3.94 6.45
C PHE A 85 -17.11 3.11 7.65
N GLN A 86 -18.22 3.52 8.28
CA GLN A 86 -18.83 2.80 9.40
C GLN A 86 -19.22 1.37 8.99
N LEU A 87 -19.97 1.24 7.88
CA LEU A 87 -20.41 -0.06 7.38
C LEU A 87 -19.23 -0.95 6.93
N ALA A 88 -18.19 -0.36 6.33
CA ALA A 88 -16.98 -1.09 5.97
C ALA A 88 -16.24 -1.63 7.20
N GLN A 89 -16.17 -0.83 8.28
CA GLN A 89 -15.58 -1.26 9.55
C GLN A 89 -16.37 -2.42 10.18
N GLU A 90 -17.70 -2.33 10.20
CA GLU A 90 -18.57 -3.41 10.69
C GLU A 90 -18.39 -4.70 9.88
N LYS A 91 -18.39 -4.61 8.54
CA LYS A 91 -18.14 -5.74 7.65
C LYS A 91 -16.75 -6.36 7.90
N ALA A 92 -15.71 -5.54 8.09
CA ALA A 92 -14.36 -6.03 8.38
C ALA A 92 -14.30 -6.78 9.73
N LYS A 93 -14.97 -6.26 10.78
CA LYS A 93 -15.10 -6.94 12.08
C LYS A 93 -15.84 -8.28 11.93
N TYR A 94 -16.94 -8.29 11.18
CA TYR A 94 -17.70 -9.50 10.90
C TYR A 94 -16.83 -10.56 10.20
N TYR A 95 -16.12 -10.21 9.12
CA TYR A 95 -15.25 -11.14 8.40
C TYR A 95 -14.11 -11.72 9.24
N LYS A 96 -13.53 -10.92 10.15
CA LYS A 96 -12.54 -11.42 11.11
C LYS A 96 -13.17 -12.46 12.05
N SER A 97 -14.36 -12.17 12.58
CA SER A 97 -15.04 -13.10 13.50
C SER A 97 -15.48 -14.41 12.85
N THR A 98 -15.91 -14.40 11.59
CA THR A 98 -16.39 -15.60 10.88
C THR A 98 -15.24 -16.49 10.41
N LYS A 99 -14.15 -15.91 9.92
CA LYS A 99 -12.95 -16.68 9.55
C LYS A 99 -12.28 -17.35 10.74
N VAL A 100 -12.28 -16.70 11.91
CA VAL A 100 -11.81 -17.31 13.17
C VAL A 100 -12.69 -18.51 13.56
N LYS A 101 -14.02 -18.42 13.39
CA LYS A 101 -14.93 -19.54 13.66
C LYS A 101 -14.70 -20.73 12.72
N GLN A 102 -14.49 -20.50 11.43
CA GLN A 102 -14.22 -21.58 10.46
C GLN A 102 -12.87 -22.27 10.67
N GLY A 103 -11.85 -21.56 11.17
CA GLY A 103 -10.56 -22.15 11.55
C GLY A 103 -10.64 -23.13 12.73
N ASN A 104 -11.63 -22.95 13.62
CA ASN A 104 -11.84 -23.79 14.81
C ASN A 104 -12.77 -24.99 14.57
N LEU A 105 -13.36 -25.13 13.38
CA LEU A 105 -14.24 -26.25 13.02
C LEU A 105 -13.53 -27.38 12.26
N ASN A 106 -12.22 -27.28 12.05
CA ASN A 106 -11.39 -28.38 11.56
C ASN A 106 -10.65 -29.02 12.75
N LEU A 107 -11.38 -29.78 13.57
CA LEU A 107 -10.86 -30.74 14.54
C LEU A 107 -11.38 -32.13 14.15
#